data_AF-A0A848LUZ2-F1
#
_entry.id   AF-A0A848LUZ2-F1
#
_cell.length_a   1.000
_cell.length_b   1.000
_cell.length_c   1.000
_cell.angle_alpha   90.00
_cell.angle_beta   90.00
_cell.angle_gamma   90.00
#
_symmetry.space_group_name_H-M   'P 1'
#
loop_
_entity.id
_entity.type
_entity.pdbx_description
1 polymer ?
#
loop_
_entity_poly.entity_id
_entity_poly.type
_entity_poly.pdbx_seq_one_letter_code
_entity_poly.pdbx_strand_id
1 'polypeptide(L)'
;MKAGHVSSWRRMNLPAATGGKRTVAAALEALSARPGFEVSGAAYGDLVEVRGTADAETLAVVTAEVEALVVSAGNKGAHAELAVFPLQGDVGACRVWSSRRRKLVDFPPDAREVQADYRFIQRQLREATAPPPPDPRQERRKRLLEEARGWPERYPVSQTRDFRSWQTNILEFADASARPVLERLGREHADTLVALSREADGSDLKWSAAARALGLSPGDLYPCTTALAVPVILTSKSWRKQLGLSAMELTPVMKALSRIAPDRVPEQQRRQLLRQSLEDARQEAECSLSALARWCEVSKQLGKRPRVECLGEALRLGTRPDADTKYPGFATFARQLMDWCVVPSAVPELRPWSEAEVRGALEELVEAGLPAALRKRIQVAREAVPPYGLKPRPAWELKPKRATKPTLRCEACGATLRPKVELPIPPLTEAHGARTVRIYECDACAEEEPTEEHVRLTVEPRAPRNAPRPEGFTDYPDVYEAKQLRPAEFVLPRYREFLEQQGLGKRRHVQLGGYTHGVYGEEVLIGVRCRHAETLLEFSPLALKLKLGQVRAAVGVCLQAGCKKPGISDELAVY
;
A
#
# COMPACT_ATOMS: atom_id res chain seq x y z
N MET A 1 32.16 4.58 7.20
CA MET A 1 32.42 4.20 5.78
C MET A 1 31.12 4.37 5.01
N LYS A 2 31.15 4.94 3.80
CA LYS A 2 29.93 5.28 3.04
C LYS A 2 29.31 4.02 2.43
N ALA A 3 28.05 3.74 2.74
CA ALA A 3 27.21 2.64 2.21
C ALA A 3 26.97 2.66 0.67
N GLY A 4 27.72 3.47 -0.09
CA GLY A 4 27.51 3.70 -1.51
C GLY A 4 28.22 2.71 -2.46
N HIS A 5 29.27 2.01 -2.02
CA HIS A 5 30.12 1.21 -2.92
C HIS A 5 29.47 -0.11 -3.39
N VAL A 6 28.78 -0.84 -2.52
CA VAL A 6 28.14 -2.14 -2.87
C VAL A 6 26.93 -1.94 -3.79
N SER A 7 26.19 -0.83 -3.63
CA SER A 7 25.04 -0.50 -4.48
C SER A 7 25.42 -0.17 -5.94
N SER A 8 26.68 0.23 -6.20
CA SER A 8 27.14 0.57 -7.56
C SER A 8 27.67 -0.64 -8.31
N TRP A 9 28.31 -1.60 -7.63
CA TRP A 9 28.74 -2.88 -8.24
C TRP A 9 27.54 -3.75 -8.64
N ARG A 10 26.50 -3.82 -7.81
CA ARG A 10 25.26 -4.58 -8.10
C ARG A 10 24.52 -4.12 -9.37
N ARG A 11 24.69 -2.87 -9.78
CA ARG A 11 24.12 -2.27 -10.99
C ARG A 11 24.99 -2.46 -12.24
N MET A 12 26.18 -3.05 -12.11
CA MET A 12 27.05 -3.29 -13.25
C MET A 12 26.54 -4.44 -14.09
N ASN A 13 26.71 -4.29 -15.41
CA ASN A 13 26.47 -5.37 -16.35
C ASN A 13 27.63 -6.36 -16.31
N LEU A 14 27.31 -7.63 -16.18
CA LEU A 14 28.21 -8.73 -16.41
C LEU A 14 28.28 -9.01 -17.92
N PRO A 15 29.48 -9.31 -18.46
CA PRO A 15 29.57 -9.93 -19.77
C PRO A 15 28.87 -11.29 -19.71
N ALA A 16 28.04 -11.57 -20.71
CA ALA A 16 27.18 -12.75 -20.71
C ALA A 16 27.98 -14.02 -21.02
N ALA A 17 27.84 -15.07 -20.21
CA ALA A 17 28.25 -16.42 -20.62
C ALA A 17 27.38 -16.97 -21.78
N THR A 18 26.19 -16.40 -22.00
CA THR A 18 25.15 -16.87 -22.94
C THR A 18 24.57 -15.78 -23.87
N GLY A 19 25.28 -14.66 -24.07
CA GLY A 19 24.94 -13.65 -25.10
C GLY A 19 24.04 -12.47 -24.70
N GLY A 20 23.46 -12.41 -23.49
CA GLY A 20 22.65 -11.27 -23.00
C GLY A 20 23.26 -10.49 -21.82
N LYS A 21 23.30 -9.15 -21.89
CA LYS A 21 23.80 -8.30 -20.78
C LYS A 21 22.87 -8.41 -19.57
N ARG A 22 23.38 -8.89 -18.43
CA ARG A 22 22.64 -8.99 -17.16
C ARG A 22 23.36 -8.26 -16.04
N THR A 23 22.64 -7.66 -15.09
CA THR A 23 23.27 -7.00 -13.94
C THR A 23 23.80 -8.01 -12.91
N VAL A 24 24.81 -7.61 -12.14
CA VAL A 24 25.34 -8.40 -11.01
C VAL A 24 24.23 -8.80 -10.02
N ALA A 25 23.31 -7.88 -9.70
CA ALA A 25 22.17 -8.19 -8.84
C ALA A 25 21.29 -9.31 -9.40
N ALA A 26 20.94 -9.22 -10.69
CA ALA A 26 20.10 -10.21 -11.31
C ALA A 26 20.81 -11.57 -11.46
N ALA A 27 22.13 -11.59 -11.68
CA ALA A 27 22.90 -12.84 -11.70
C ALA A 27 22.93 -13.51 -10.31
N LEU A 28 23.13 -12.74 -9.23
CA LEU A 28 23.06 -13.26 -7.86
C LEU A 28 21.66 -13.76 -7.49
N GLU A 29 20.61 -13.08 -7.94
CA GLU A 29 19.23 -13.53 -7.76
C GLU A 29 18.96 -14.85 -8.52
N ALA A 30 19.46 -14.99 -9.75
CA ALA A 30 19.32 -16.25 -10.48
C ALA A 30 20.10 -17.40 -9.82
N LEU A 31 21.32 -17.16 -9.36
CA LEU A 31 22.07 -18.16 -8.60
C LEU A 31 21.33 -18.55 -7.32
N SER A 32 20.76 -17.59 -6.60
CA SER A 32 19.95 -17.85 -5.39
C SER A 32 18.64 -18.60 -5.69
N ALA A 33 18.11 -18.51 -6.90
CA ALA A 33 16.90 -19.21 -7.32
C ALA A 33 17.17 -20.65 -7.79
N ARG A 34 18.44 -21.04 -8.01
CA ARG A 34 18.79 -22.39 -8.43
C ARG A 34 18.73 -23.36 -7.24
N PRO A 35 18.08 -24.54 -7.38
CA PRO A 35 18.10 -25.57 -6.35
C PRO A 35 19.53 -25.95 -5.97
N GLY A 36 19.81 -26.05 -4.67
CA GLY A 36 21.14 -26.40 -4.17
C GLY A 36 22.14 -25.25 -4.15
N PHE A 37 21.76 -24.02 -4.51
CA PHE A 37 22.60 -22.83 -4.38
C PHE A 37 22.16 -21.91 -3.24
N GLU A 38 23.13 -21.34 -2.54
CA GLU A 38 22.97 -20.37 -1.48
C GLU A 38 23.83 -19.13 -1.82
N VAL A 39 23.20 -17.96 -1.77
CA VAL A 39 23.89 -16.67 -1.93
C VAL A 39 23.74 -15.88 -0.64
N SER A 40 24.82 -15.78 0.14
CA SER A 40 24.85 -15.05 1.40
C SER A 40 25.47 -13.65 1.23
N GLY A 41 25.08 -12.71 2.09
CA GLY A 41 25.50 -11.29 2.00
C GLY A 41 24.67 -10.43 1.04
N ALA A 42 23.50 -10.91 0.61
CA ALA A 42 22.61 -10.20 -0.32
C ALA A 42 22.03 -8.88 0.21
N ALA A 43 21.84 -8.76 1.53
CA ALA A 43 21.09 -7.66 2.12
C ALA A 43 21.95 -6.62 2.89
N TYR A 44 23.07 -6.98 3.52
CA TYR A 44 23.75 -6.10 4.50
C TYR A 44 25.29 -6.26 4.65
N GLY A 45 26.07 -6.40 3.57
CA GLY A 45 27.55 -6.41 3.75
C GLY A 45 28.41 -6.22 2.50
N ASP A 46 29.68 -5.89 2.74
CA ASP A 46 30.78 -5.78 1.76
C ASP A 46 31.28 -7.15 1.24
N LEU A 47 30.53 -8.22 1.51
CA LEU A 47 30.86 -9.62 1.22
C LEU A 47 29.69 -10.26 0.49
N VAL A 48 29.96 -10.88 -0.65
CA VAL A 48 29.02 -11.77 -1.35
C VAL A 48 29.66 -13.13 -1.43
N GLU A 49 28.96 -14.14 -0.92
CA GLU A 49 29.41 -15.53 -0.98
C GLU A 49 28.34 -16.36 -1.70
N VAL A 50 28.78 -17.07 -2.74
CA VAL A 50 27.96 -18.01 -3.51
C VAL A 50 28.46 -19.40 -3.19
N ARG A 51 27.56 -20.29 -2.78
CA ARG A 51 27.80 -21.72 -2.55
C ARG A 51 26.75 -22.50 -3.32
N GLY A 52 27.08 -23.68 -3.84
CA GLY A 52 26.01 -24.54 -4.31
C GLY A 52 26.47 -25.84 -4.92
N THR A 53 25.62 -26.47 -5.71
CA THR A 53 25.90 -27.73 -6.42
C THR A 53 25.16 -27.71 -7.76
N ALA A 54 25.86 -27.88 -8.89
CA ALA A 54 25.30 -28.02 -10.24
C ALA A 54 25.64 -29.38 -10.88
N ASP A 55 24.67 -30.04 -11.50
CA ASP A 55 24.90 -31.26 -12.31
C ASP A 55 25.94 -31.04 -13.43
N ALA A 56 26.46 -32.13 -14.01
CA ALA A 56 27.51 -32.06 -15.02
C ALA A 56 27.14 -31.18 -16.24
N GLU A 57 25.86 -31.14 -16.63
CA GLU A 57 25.35 -30.35 -17.75
C GLU A 57 25.29 -28.85 -17.43
N THR A 58 24.95 -28.50 -16.19
CA THR A 58 24.79 -27.11 -15.75
C THR A 58 26.04 -26.51 -15.12
N LEU A 59 27.03 -27.35 -14.75
CA LEU A 59 28.28 -26.93 -14.11
C LEU A 59 29.05 -25.91 -14.95
N ALA A 60 29.15 -26.11 -16.27
CA ALA A 60 29.84 -25.19 -17.17
C ALA A 60 29.18 -23.81 -17.19
N VAL A 61 27.85 -23.77 -17.22
CA VAL A 61 27.06 -22.53 -17.23
C VAL A 61 27.19 -21.78 -15.91
N VAL A 62 27.08 -22.49 -14.78
CA VAL A 62 27.22 -21.88 -13.46
C VAL A 62 28.63 -21.40 -13.21
N THR A 63 29.65 -22.19 -13.59
CA THR A 63 31.05 -21.80 -13.43
C THR A 63 31.33 -20.51 -14.19
N ALA A 64 30.90 -20.42 -15.46
CA ALA A 64 31.04 -19.20 -16.25
C ALA A 64 30.30 -17.99 -15.65
N GLU A 65 29.11 -18.20 -15.07
CA GLU A 65 28.33 -17.14 -14.42
C GLU A 65 29.03 -16.63 -13.16
N VAL A 66 29.65 -17.51 -12.38
CA VAL A 66 30.39 -17.13 -11.17
C VAL A 66 31.77 -16.55 -11.49
N GLU A 67 32.45 -17.04 -12.53
CA GLU A 67 33.67 -16.41 -13.07
C GLU A 67 33.43 -14.96 -13.48
N ALA A 68 32.30 -14.68 -14.15
CA ALA A 68 31.94 -13.32 -14.51
C ALA A 68 31.75 -12.41 -13.28
N LEU A 69 31.17 -12.95 -12.19
CA LEU A 69 31.06 -12.24 -10.92
C LEU A 69 32.44 -11.95 -10.29
N VAL A 70 33.35 -12.93 -10.31
CA VAL A 70 34.74 -12.80 -9.82
C VAL A 70 35.46 -11.69 -10.57
N VAL A 71 35.43 -11.73 -11.92
CA VAL A 71 36.09 -10.73 -12.78
C VAL A 71 35.52 -9.34 -12.54
N SER A 72 34.18 -9.23 -12.44
CA SER A 72 33.50 -7.97 -12.15
C SER A 72 33.89 -7.38 -10.79
N ALA A 73 34.02 -8.21 -9.76
CA ALA A 73 34.50 -7.80 -8.45
C ALA A 73 35.98 -7.36 -8.50
N GLY A 74 36.83 -8.13 -9.17
CA GLY A 74 38.25 -7.80 -9.39
C GLY A 74 38.45 -6.44 -10.06
N ASN A 75 37.65 -6.13 -11.09
CA ASN A 75 37.66 -4.84 -11.79
C ASN A 75 37.27 -3.64 -10.89
N LYS A 76 36.65 -3.89 -9.73
CA LYS A 76 36.34 -2.87 -8.71
C LYS A 76 37.35 -2.81 -7.57
N GLY A 77 38.47 -3.53 -7.70
CA GLY A 77 39.51 -3.61 -6.67
C GLY A 77 39.10 -4.41 -5.45
N ALA A 78 38.07 -5.27 -5.60
CA ALA A 78 37.74 -6.29 -4.62
C ALA A 78 38.62 -7.53 -4.86
N HIS A 79 39.04 -8.19 -3.79
CA HIS A 79 39.54 -9.55 -3.90
C HIS A 79 38.39 -10.45 -4.39
N ALA A 80 38.69 -11.49 -5.14
CA ALA A 80 37.72 -12.47 -5.61
C ALA A 80 38.46 -13.76 -5.96
N GLU A 81 37.91 -14.91 -5.58
CA GLU A 81 38.48 -16.23 -5.83
C GLU A 81 37.40 -17.12 -6.45
N LEU A 82 37.77 -18.26 -7.01
CA LEU A 82 36.87 -19.30 -7.49
C LEU A 82 37.57 -20.62 -7.23
N ALA A 83 36.87 -21.56 -6.61
CA ALA A 83 37.40 -22.88 -6.33
C ALA A 83 36.35 -23.91 -6.74
N VAL A 84 36.61 -24.73 -7.75
CA VAL A 84 35.68 -25.79 -8.22
C VAL A 84 36.25 -27.14 -7.82
N PHE A 85 35.42 -27.98 -7.20
CA PHE A 85 35.85 -29.28 -6.69
C PHE A 85 35.00 -30.41 -7.26
N PRO A 86 35.58 -31.48 -7.83
CA PRO A 86 34.79 -32.67 -8.19
C PRO A 86 34.32 -33.40 -6.91
N LEU A 87 33.02 -33.67 -6.80
CA LEU A 87 32.47 -34.63 -5.85
C LEU A 87 32.45 -36.03 -6.51
N GLN A 88 32.88 -37.08 -5.79
CA GLN A 88 32.76 -38.45 -6.31
C GLN A 88 31.28 -38.81 -6.49
N GLY A 89 30.84 -38.94 -7.75
CA GLY A 89 29.49 -39.37 -8.14
C GLY A 89 28.61 -38.31 -8.81
N ASP A 90 28.93 -37.01 -8.68
CA ASP A 90 28.53 -35.87 -9.54
C ASP A 90 28.77 -34.54 -8.81
N VAL A 91 29.07 -33.48 -9.60
CA VAL A 91 28.99 -32.03 -9.27
C VAL A 91 30.21 -31.36 -8.60
N GLY A 92 30.57 -30.16 -9.07
CA GLY A 92 31.49 -29.24 -8.38
C GLY A 92 30.94 -27.84 -8.13
N ALA A 93 31.58 -27.07 -7.25
CA ALA A 93 31.12 -25.71 -6.91
C ALA A 93 32.19 -24.78 -6.33
N CYS A 94 32.00 -23.49 -6.67
CA CYS A 94 32.79 -22.27 -6.46
C CYS A 94 32.76 -21.68 -5.03
N ARG A 95 33.83 -20.96 -4.62
CA ARG A 95 33.80 -19.87 -3.62
C ARG A 95 34.36 -18.56 -4.17
N VAL A 96 33.64 -17.44 -4.03
CA VAL A 96 34.12 -16.06 -4.30
C VAL A 96 34.27 -15.27 -3.01
N TRP A 97 35.43 -14.63 -2.80
CA TRP A 97 35.71 -13.85 -1.60
C TRP A 97 36.22 -12.43 -1.88
N SER A 98 35.54 -11.41 -1.37
CA SER A 98 36.08 -10.06 -1.25
C SER A 98 36.40 -9.71 0.20
N SER A 99 37.68 -9.53 0.53
CA SER A 99 38.05 -8.73 1.68
C SER A 99 39.33 -7.94 1.45
N ARG A 100 39.42 -6.75 2.06
CA ARG A 100 40.67 -5.98 2.19
C ARG A 100 41.54 -6.45 3.37
N ARG A 101 41.23 -7.57 4.02
CA ARG A 101 41.93 -8.02 5.24
C ARG A 101 42.09 -9.54 5.29
N ARG A 102 42.93 -10.06 4.40
CA ARG A 102 44.00 -11.04 4.67
C ARG A 102 44.54 -11.49 3.30
N LYS A 103 45.82 -11.24 3.04
CA LYS A 103 46.56 -12.02 2.04
C LYS A 103 46.56 -13.46 2.56
N LEU A 104 45.77 -14.35 1.96
CA LEU A 104 46.19 -15.74 1.89
C LEU A 104 47.32 -15.75 0.88
N VAL A 105 48.46 -16.22 1.35
CA VAL A 105 49.75 -16.09 0.69
C VAL A 105 49.72 -16.83 -0.65
N ASP A 106 50.38 -16.28 -1.66
CA ASP A 106 50.69 -16.92 -2.94
C ASP A 106 51.62 -18.13 -2.72
N PHE A 107 51.15 -19.17 -2.04
CA PHE A 107 51.81 -20.46 -2.00
C PHE A 107 51.06 -21.44 -2.92
N PRO A 108 51.76 -22.16 -3.82
CA PRO A 108 51.18 -23.35 -4.42
C PRO A 108 50.76 -24.27 -3.26
N PRO A 109 49.51 -24.77 -3.24
CA PRO A 109 49.01 -25.52 -2.10
C PRO A 109 49.84 -26.80 -1.95
N ASP A 110 50.71 -26.84 -0.95
CA ASP A 110 51.22 -28.11 -0.47
C ASP A 110 50.01 -28.89 0.06
N ALA A 111 49.71 -29.99 -0.64
CA ALA A 111 48.44 -30.72 -0.65
C ALA A 111 47.97 -31.30 0.71
N ARG A 112 48.67 -31.02 1.82
CA ARG A 112 48.40 -31.60 3.14
C ARG A 112 47.40 -30.80 3.99
N GLU A 113 47.36 -29.47 3.91
CA GLU A 113 46.41 -28.66 4.71
C GLU A 113 45.03 -28.52 4.03
N VAL A 114 44.99 -28.49 2.69
CA VAL A 114 43.73 -28.37 1.92
C VAL A 114 42.84 -29.62 2.07
N GLN A 115 43.39 -30.79 2.38
CA GLN A 115 42.61 -32.02 2.56
C GLN A 115 41.63 -31.98 3.75
N ALA A 116 41.98 -31.28 4.83
CA ALA A 116 41.14 -31.20 6.03
C ALA A 116 39.90 -30.32 5.80
N ASP A 117 40.10 -29.15 5.19
CA ASP A 117 39.00 -28.26 4.77
C ASP A 117 38.17 -28.89 3.66
N TYR A 118 38.81 -29.60 2.72
CA TYR A 118 38.13 -30.34 1.65
C TYR A 118 37.17 -31.42 2.17
N ARG A 119 37.62 -32.26 3.11
CA ARG A 119 36.76 -33.30 3.71
C ARG A 119 35.63 -32.69 4.55
N PHE A 120 35.89 -31.59 5.25
CA PHE A 120 34.88 -30.87 6.03
C PHE A 120 33.79 -30.27 5.13
N ILE A 121 34.18 -29.63 4.02
CA ILE A 121 33.26 -29.02 3.06
C ILE A 121 32.44 -30.08 2.32
N GLN A 122 33.08 -31.17 1.87
CA GLN A 122 32.36 -32.29 1.23
C GLN A 122 31.37 -32.96 2.18
N ARG A 123 31.72 -33.09 3.47
CA ARG A 123 30.81 -33.63 4.48
C ARG A 123 29.60 -32.72 4.70
N GLN A 124 29.79 -31.40 4.83
CA GLN A 124 28.67 -30.46 4.99
C GLN A 124 27.73 -30.46 3.77
N LEU A 125 28.28 -30.55 2.56
CA LEU A 125 27.48 -30.61 1.34
C LEU A 125 26.73 -31.95 1.18
N ARG A 126 27.33 -33.07 1.59
CA ARG A 126 26.67 -34.39 1.65
C ARG A 126 25.56 -34.43 2.71
N GLU A 127 25.78 -33.82 3.88
CA GLU A 127 24.77 -33.69 4.94
C GLU A 127 23.59 -32.80 4.49
N ALA A 128 23.81 -31.83 3.60
CA ALA A 128 22.78 -30.97 3.03
C ALA A 128 22.00 -31.58 1.85
N THR A 129 22.56 -32.58 1.16
CA THR A 129 21.98 -33.21 -0.04
C THR A 129 21.44 -34.63 0.18
N ALA A 130 21.84 -35.31 1.25
CA ALA A 130 21.19 -36.56 1.65
C ALA A 130 19.76 -36.27 2.15
N PRO A 131 18.70 -36.92 1.64
CA PRO A 131 17.42 -36.90 2.33
C PRO A 131 17.67 -37.49 3.72
N PRO A 132 17.46 -36.72 4.80
CA PRO A 132 17.78 -37.23 6.12
C PRO A 132 16.89 -38.45 6.39
N PRO A 133 17.39 -39.51 7.03
CA PRO A 133 16.49 -40.42 7.72
C PRO A 133 15.61 -39.54 8.62
N PRO A 134 14.29 -39.81 8.73
CA PRO A 134 13.39 -38.93 9.47
C PRO A 134 13.95 -38.74 10.88
N ASP A 135 14.54 -37.57 11.16
CA ASP A 135 14.96 -37.20 12.49
C ASP A 135 13.67 -37.21 13.31
N PRO A 136 13.51 -38.11 14.30
CA PRO A 136 12.29 -38.18 15.09
C PRO A 136 11.94 -36.83 15.73
N ARG A 137 12.96 -35.97 15.94
CA ARG A 137 12.77 -34.60 16.42
C ARG A 137 12.27 -33.65 15.34
N GLN A 138 12.72 -33.78 14.09
CA GLN A 138 12.21 -32.98 12.98
C GLN A 138 10.77 -33.37 12.64
N GLU A 139 10.46 -34.66 12.66
CA GLU A 139 9.11 -35.17 12.46
C GLU A 139 8.17 -34.72 13.60
N ARG A 140 8.64 -34.75 14.86
CA ARG A 140 7.89 -34.15 15.98
C ARG A 140 7.59 -32.67 15.76
N ARG A 141 8.57 -31.86 15.33
CA ARG A 141 8.37 -30.43 15.07
C ARG A 141 7.32 -30.18 13.99
N LYS A 142 7.37 -30.95 12.89
CA LYS A 142 6.37 -30.88 11.83
C LYS A 142 4.98 -31.19 12.35
N ARG A 143 4.80 -32.29 13.08
CA ARG A 143 3.49 -32.67 13.66
C ARG A 143 2.91 -31.59 14.56
N LEU A 144 3.72 -31.00 15.43
CA LEU A 144 3.29 -29.91 16.32
C LEU A 144 2.81 -28.68 15.53
N LEU A 145 3.54 -28.29 14.47
CA LEU A 145 3.16 -27.16 13.62
C LEU A 145 1.95 -27.46 12.73
N GLU A 146 1.85 -28.68 12.21
CA GLU A 146 0.74 -29.12 11.38
C GLU A 146 -0.58 -29.14 12.16
N GLU A 147 -0.54 -29.61 13.41
CA GLU A 147 -1.67 -29.51 14.34
C GLU A 147 -2.06 -28.04 14.59
N ALA A 148 -1.08 -27.17 14.86
CA ALA A 148 -1.32 -25.77 15.17
C ALA A 148 -1.86 -24.97 13.99
N ARG A 149 -1.45 -25.32 12.76
CA ARG A 149 -1.88 -24.66 11.52
C ARG A 149 -3.41 -24.69 11.34
N GLY A 150 -4.10 -25.72 11.82
CA GLY A 150 -5.55 -25.85 11.73
C GLY A 150 -6.34 -25.12 12.82
N TRP A 151 -5.66 -24.53 13.83
CA TRP A 151 -6.35 -23.88 14.95
C TRP A 151 -7.14 -22.62 14.60
N PRO A 152 -6.73 -21.75 13.66
CA PRO A 152 -7.52 -20.57 13.30
C PRO A 152 -8.95 -20.92 12.84
N GLU A 153 -9.12 -22.06 12.15
CA GLU A 153 -10.43 -22.53 11.71
C GLU A 153 -11.23 -23.20 12.84
N ARG A 154 -10.57 -23.98 13.72
CA ARG A 154 -11.22 -24.72 14.82
C ARG A 154 -11.52 -23.85 16.05
N TYR A 155 -10.75 -22.80 16.26
CA TYR A 155 -10.78 -21.92 17.43
C TYR A 155 -10.75 -20.45 16.99
N PRO A 156 -11.79 -19.97 16.29
CA PRO A 156 -11.80 -18.61 15.77
C PRO A 156 -11.88 -17.60 16.92
N VAL A 157 -10.88 -16.71 16.99
CA VAL A 157 -10.92 -15.51 17.85
C VAL A 157 -11.25 -14.24 17.07
N SER A 158 -11.22 -14.31 15.75
CA SER A 158 -11.61 -13.25 14.82
C SER A 158 -11.98 -13.88 13.46
N GLN A 159 -12.28 -13.04 12.45
CA GLN A 159 -12.62 -13.52 11.11
C GLN A 159 -11.42 -14.07 10.31
N THR A 160 -10.19 -13.88 10.79
CA THR A 160 -9.01 -14.36 10.06
C THR A 160 -8.83 -15.86 10.20
N ARG A 161 -8.44 -16.50 9.09
CA ARG A 161 -8.08 -17.92 9.04
C ARG A 161 -6.58 -18.14 8.90
N ASP A 162 -5.82 -17.07 8.71
CA ASP A 162 -4.36 -17.12 8.65
C ASP A 162 -3.76 -17.30 10.05
N PHE A 163 -2.80 -18.22 10.20
CA PHE A 163 -2.23 -18.60 11.49
C PHE A 163 -1.52 -17.44 12.18
N ARG A 164 -0.74 -16.66 11.43
CA ARG A 164 -0.02 -15.51 11.98
C ARG A 164 -0.98 -14.41 12.42
N SER A 165 -1.92 -14.04 11.54
CA SER A 165 -2.94 -13.04 11.86
C SER A 165 -3.81 -13.47 13.05
N TRP A 166 -4.09 -14.76 13.18
CA TRP A 166 -4.83 -15.31 14.32
C TRP A 166 -4.04 -15.16 15.63
N GLN A 167 -2.73 -15.47 15.64
CA GLN A 167 -1.85 -15.23 16.79
C GLN A 167 -1.81 -13.75 17.19
N THR A 168 -1.65 -12.85 16.22
CA THR A 168 -1.67 -11.39 16.45
C THR A 168 -3.01 -10.96 17.06
N ASN A 169 -4.13 -11.49 16.57
CA ASN A 169 -5.44 -11.19 17.13
C ASN A 169 -5.58 -11.62 18.59
N ILE A 170 -5.03 -12.76 19.00
CA ILE A 170 -5.00 -13.17 20.42
C ILE A 170 -4.28 -12.11 21.26
N LEU A 171 -3.12 -11.63 20.79
CA LEU A 171 -2.27 -10.72 21.57
C LEU A 171 -2.73 -9.26 21.56
N GLU A 172 -3.41 -8.81 20.52
CA GLU A 172 -3.71 -7.38 20.31
C GLU A 172 -5.20 -7.07 20.46
N PHE A 173 -6.09 -7.93 19.97
CA PHE A 173 -7.50 -7.57 19.73
C PHE A 173 -8.51 -8.43 20.50
N ALA A 174 -8.13 -9.63 20.95
CA ALA A 174 -9.02 -10.51 21.68
C ALA A 174 -9.47 -9.89 23.02
N ASP A 175 -10.75 -10.13 23.34
CA ASP A 175 -11.43 -9.66 24.53
C ASP A 175 -12.05 -10.83 25.33
N ALA A 176 -12.92 -10.53 26.29
CA ALA A 176 -13.56 -11.52 27.14
C ALA A 176 -14.38 -12.57 26.35
N SER A 177 -14.88 -12.25 25.14
CA SER A 177 -15.64 -13.17 24.31
C SER A 177 -14.78 -14.32 23.75
N ALA A 178 -13.48 -14.09 23.60
CA ALA A 178 -12.52 -15.10 23.13
C ALA A 178 -12.16 -16.13 24.22
N ARG A 179 -12.45 -15.84 25.50
CA ARG A 179 -12.03 -16.68 26.63
C ARG A 179 -12.51 -18.13 26.53
N PRO A 180 -13.81 -18.44 26.27
CA PRO A 180 -14.27 -19.84 26.23
C PRO A 180 -13.58 -20.65 25.13
N VAL A 181 -13.30 -20.01 23.98
CA VAL A 181 -12.62 -20.61 22.83
C VAL A 181 -11.15 -20.92 23.17
N LEU A 182 -10.43 -19.96 23.77
CA LEU A 182 -9.04 -20.13 24.15
C LEU A 182 -8.84 -21.09 25.32
N GLU A 183 -9.78 -21.14 26.27
CA GLU A 183 -9.79 -22.15 27.32
C GLU A 183 -10.05 -23.56 26.77
N ARG A 184 -10.92 -23.70 25.76
CA ARG A 184 -11.14 -24.98 25.07
C ARG A 184 -9.87 -25.45 24.38
N LEU A 185 -9.22 -24.57 23.61
CA LEU A 185 -7.92 -24.84 22.98
C LEU A 185 -6.87 -25.28 24.03
N GLY A 186 -6.78 -24.57 25.15
CA GLY A 186 -5.86 -24.90 26.24
C GLY A 186 -6.10 -26.27 26.88
N ARG A 187 -7.37 -26.71 26.98
CA ARG A 187 -7.74 -28.03 27.52
C ARG A 187 -7.48 -29.17 26.53
N GLU A 188 -7.81 -28.96 25.26
CA GLU A 188 -7.70 -29.99 24.22
C GLU A 188 -6.25 -30.23 23.76
N HIS A 189 -5.41 -29.19 23.78
CA HIS A 189 -4.08 -29.21 23.16
C HIS A 189 -2.95 -28.76 24.10
N ALA A 190 -3.09 -28.99 25.42
CA ALA A 190 -2.18 -28.50 26.45
C ALA A 190 -0.70 -28.82 26.16
N ASP A 191 -0.39 -30.07 25.81
CA ASP A 191 0.99 -30.51 25.59
C ASP A 191 1.61 -29.89 24.33
N THR A 192 0.84 -29.81 23.24
CA THR A 192 1.26 -29.17 21.98
C THR A 192 1.52 -27.68 22.20
N LEU A 193 0.63 -26.99 22.94
CA LEU A 193 0.79 -25.58 23.26
C LEU A 193 2.04 -25.31 24.12
N VAL A 194 2.31 -26.13 25.14
CA VAL A 194 3.51 -26.00 25.97
C VAL A 194 4.77 -26.26 25.15
N ALA A 195 4.77 -27.30 24.31
CA ALA A 195 5.91 -27.60 23.44
C ALA A 195 6.21 -26.45 22.47
N LEU A 196 5.19 -25.95 21.75
CA LEU A 196 5.37 -24.83 20.82
C LEU A 196 5.75 -23.54 21.55
N SER A 197 5.12 -23.22 22.68
CA SER A 197 5.39 -21.97 23.40
C SER A 197 6.82 -21.90 23.95
N ARG A 198 7.42 -23.04 24.31
CA ARG A 198 8.80 -23.10 24.82
C ARG A 198 9.87 -23.27 23.75
N GLU A 199 9.56 -24.09 22.74
CA GLU A 199 10.58 -24.61 21.83
C GLU A 199 10.57 -23.89 20.48
N ALA A 200 9.40 -23.43 19.99
CA ALA A 200 9.26 -22.95 18.63
C ALA A 200 9.76 -21.51 18.47
N ASP A 201 10.99 -21.36 17.98
CA ASP A 201 11.61 -20.08 17.67
C ASP A 201 11.85 -19.94 16.16
N GLY A 202 11.38 -18.84 15.57
CA GLY A 202 11.63 -18.50 14.17
C GLY A 202 13.11 -18.26 13.85
N SER A 203 13.94 -17.96 14.86
CA SER A 203 15.39 -17.83 14.72
C SER A 203 16.13 -19.17 14.73
N ASP A 204 15.51 -20.25 15.24
CA ASP A 204 16.07 -21.60 15.21
C ASP A 204 15.89 -22.21 13.80
N LEU A 205 17.02 -22.49 13.15
CA LEU A 205 17.07 -23.11 11.82
C LEU A 205 16.28 -24.43 11.74
N LYS A 206 16.18 -25.19 12.84
CA LYS A 206 15.45 -26.48 12.89
C LYS A 206 13.94 -26.29 12.87
N TRP A 207 13.43 -25.27 13.55
CA TRP A 207 12.01 -24.93 13.54
C TRP A 207 11.62 -24.22 12.25
N SER A 208 12.49 -23.33 11.74
CA SER A 208 12.35 -22.75 10.41
C SER A 208 12.27 -23.82 9.31
N ALA A 209 13.12 -24.85 9.36
CA ALA A 209 13.08 -25.96 8.41
C ALA A 209 11.77 -26.76 8.49
N ALA A 210 11.26 -27.00 9.70
CA ALA A 210 9.97 -27.68 9.89
C ALA A 210 8.79 -26.84 9.37
N ALA A 211 8.79 -25.53 9.62
CA ALA A 211 7.79 -24.60 9.12
C ALA A 211 7.77 -24.53 7.59
N ARG A 212 8.95 -24.38 6.95
CA ARG A 212 9.07 -24.37 5.48
C ARG A 212 8.56 -25.66 4.84
N ALA A 213 8.82 -26.81 5.46
CA ALA A 213 8.32 -28.10 4.97
C ALA A 213 6.78 -28.19 4.97
N LEU A 214 6.09 -27.34 5.74
CA LEU A 214 4.63 -27.23 5.78
C LEU A 214 4.09 -26.03 4.99
N GLY A 215 4.95 -25.30 4.27
CA GLY A 215 4.59 -24.08 3.55
C GLY A 215 4.36 -22.86 4.45
N LEU A 216 4.82 -22.88 5.70
CA LEU A 216 4.77 -21.74 6.62
C LEU A 216 6.05 -20.90 6.48
N SER A 217 5.90 -19.58 6.64
CA SER A 217 7.01 -18.65 6.75
C SER A 217 7.69 -18.78 8.13
N PRO A 218 9.02 -18.65 8.24
CA PRO A 218 9.68 -18.48 9.55
C PRO A 218 9.08 -17.34 10.38
N GLY A 219 8.53 -16.31 9.72
CA GLY A 219 7.81 -15.22 10.37
C GLY A 219 6.48 -15.62 11.01
N ASP A 220 5.88 -16.75 10.65
CA ASP A 220 4.64 -17.26 11.25
C ASP A 220 4.91 -17.95 12.61
N LEU A 221 6.18 -18.24 12.89
CA LEU A 221 6.65 -18.67 14.20
C LEU A 221 6.80 -17.49 15.18
N TYR A 222 6.67 -16.25 14.69
CA TYR A 222 6.66 -15.05 15.53
C TYR A 222 5.33 -14.29 15.35
N PRO A 223 4.50 -14.11 16.39
CA PRO A 223 4.77 -14.30 17.83
C PRO A 223 4.20 -15.62 18.40
N CYS A 224 4.51 -16.77 17.80
CA CYS A 224 3.95 -18.08 18.17
C CYS A 224 4.18 -18.41 19.65
N THR A 225 5.40 -18.18 20.18
CA THR A 225 5.72 -18.43 21.60
C THR A 225 4.80 -17.67 22.55
N THR A 226 4.63 -16.38 22.27
CA THR A 226 3.88 -15.42 23.07
C THR A 226 2.37 -15.65 22.97
N ALA A 227 1.83 -15.81 21.77
CA ALA A 227 0.38 -15.96 21.57
C ALA A 227 -0.13 -17.28 22.18
N LEU A 228 0.61 -18.37 22.00
CA LEU A 228 0.22 -19.70 22.48
C LEU A 228 0.35 -19.86 24.01
N ALA A 229 1.09 -18.99 24.68
CA ALA A 229 1.12 -18.94 26.14
C ALA A 229 -0.25 -18.56 26.75
N VAL A 230 -1.06 -17.77 26.04
CA VAL A 230 -2.36 -17.29 26.56
C VAL A 230 -3.31 -18.45 26.90
N PRO A 231 -3.63 -19.38 25.97
CA PRO A 231 -4.42 -20.58 26.28
C PRO A 231 -3.90 -21.42 27.45
N VAL A 232 -2.57 -21.57 27.57
CA VAL A 232 -1.95 -22.35 28.64
C VAL A 232 -2.16 -21.68 30.00
N ILE A 233 -1.99 -20.36 30.08
CA ILE A 233 -2.20 -19.61 31.33
C ILE A 233 -3.67 -19.61 31.76
N LEU A 234 -4.60 -19.58 30.80
CA LEU A 234 -6.03 -19.64 31.11
C LEU A 234 -6.45 -20.96 31.78
N THR A 235 -5.76 -22.05 31.47
CA THR A 235 -6.14 -23.42 31.84
C THR A 235 -5.26 -24.05 32.91
N SER A 236 -4.02 -23.60 33.09
CA SER A 236 -3.04 -24.18 34.02
C SER A 236 -2.70 -23.25 35.17
N LYS A 237 -2.85 -23.70 36.42
CA LYS A 237 -2.37 -22.96 37.61
C LYS A 237 -0.83 -23.00 37.76
N SER A 238 -0.17 -23.95 37.09
CA SER A 238 1.28 -24.17 37.12
C SER A 238 2.00 -23.65 35.88
N TRP A 239 1.37 -22.78 35.09
CA TRP A 239 1.90 -22.25 33.83
C TRP A 239 3.31 -21.67 33.97
N ARG A 240 3.65 -21.06 35.11
CA ARG A 240 5.00 -20.50 35.37
C ARG A 240 6.10 -21.56 35.31
N LYS A 241 5.82 -22.77 35.81
CA LYS A 241 6.77 -23.90 35.74
C LYS A 241 6.84 -24.50 34.34
N GLN A 242 5.77 -24.35 33.55
CA GLN A 242 5.64 -24.94 32.22
C GLN A 242 6.27 -24.08 31.14
N LEU A 243 6.01 -22.76 31.11
CA LEU A 243 6.30 -21.92 29.94
C LEU A 243 7.67 -21.24 29.95
N GLY A 244 8.27 -20.96 31.12
CA GLY A 244 9.61 -20.37 31.19
C GLY A 244 9.78 -19.02 30.46
N LEU A 245 8.70 -18.23 30.30
CA LEU A 245 8.71 -16.97 29.53
C LEU A 245 9.67 -15.93 30.12
N SER A 246 10.39 -15.22 29.24
CA SER A 246 11.16 -14.05 29.61
C SER A 246 10.26 -12.87 30.02
N ALA A 247 10.83 -11.86 30.69
CA ALA A 247 10.07 -10.64 31.04
C ALA A 247 9.53 -9.89 29.80
N MET A 248 10.27 -9.96 28.68
CA MET A 248 9.85 -9.35 27.41
C MET A 248 8.66 -10.08 26.80
N GLU A 249 8.61 -11.40 26.84
CA GLU A 249 7.48 -12.20 26.32
C GLU A 249 6.29 -12.17 27.27
N LEU A 250 6.52 -12.10 28.58
CA LEU A 250 5.45 -12.09 29.57
C LEU A 250 4.58 -10.83 29.49
N THR A 251 5.17 -9.69 29.14
CA THR A 251 4.46 -8.40 29.07
C THR A 251 3.29 -8.40 28.07
N PRO A 252 3.48 -8.74 26.78
CA PRO A 252 2.38 -8.84 25.81
C PRO A 252 1.35 -9.91 26.19
N VAL A 253 1.77 -11.05 26.76
CA VAL A 253 0.85 -12.09 27.27
C VAL A 253 -0.04 -11.55 28.38
N MET A 254 0.53 -10.85 29.36
CA MET A 254 -0.23 -10.28 30.47
C MET A 254 -1.13 -9.11 30.03
N LYS A 255 -0.72 -8.33 29.01
CA LYS A 255 -1.59 -7.34 28.35
C LYS A 255 -2.78 -8.01 27.66
N ALA A 256 -2.59 -9.17 27.01
CA ALA A 256 -3.70 -9.92 26.42
C ALA A 256 -4.64 -10.49 27.48
N LEU A 257 -4.08 -11.12 28.52
CA LEU A 257 -4.86 -11.69 29.62
C LEU A 257 -5.64 -10.63 30.40
N SER A 258 -5.12 -9.40 30.55
CA SER A 258 -5.87 -8.34 31.23
C SER A 258 -7.16 -7.93 30.50
N ARG A 259 -7.28 -8.24 29.20
CA ARG A 259 -8.50 -8.05 28.40
C ARG A 259 -9.37 -9.30 28.33
N ILE A 260 -8.75 -10.47 28.14
CA ILE A 260 -9.46 -11.75 27.93
C ILE A 260 -9.96 -12.36 29.25
N ALA A 261 -9.11 -12.38 30.27
CA ALA A 261 -9.40 -12.98 31.58
C ALA A 261 -8.71 -12.17 32.70
N PRO A 262 -9.27 -10.99 33.05
CA PRO A 262 -8.65 -10.07 34.00
C PRO A 262 -8.39 -10.69 35.38
N ASP A 263 -9.16 -11.72 35.76
CA ASP A 263 -9.01 -12.52 36.98
C ASP A 263 -7.72 -13.34 37.03
N ARG A 264 -7.08 -13.59 35.88
CA ARG A 264 -5.80 -14.34 35.79
C ARG A 264 -4.57 -13.46 36.00
N VAL A 265 -4.74 -12.14 36.02
CA VAL A 265 -3.64 -11.18 36.21
C VAL A 265 -3.73 -10.58 37.62
N PRO A 266 -2.65 -10.64 38.43
CA PRO A 266 -2.65 -9.98 39.74
C PRO A 266 -3.02 -8.50 39.63
N GLU A 267 -3.88 -8.01 40.52
CA GLU A 267 -4.46 -6.67 40.39
C GLU A 267 -3.41 -5.56 40.27
N GLN A 268 -2.34 -5.63 41.08
CA GLN A 268 -1.23 -4.67 41.03
C GLN A 268 -0.54 -4.66 39.65
N GLN A 269 -0.28 -5.85 39.10
CA GLN A 269 0.33 -6.00 37.78
C GLN A 269 -0.61 -5.53 36.67
N ARG A 270 -1.90 -5.86 36.77
CA ARG A 270 -2.94 -5.38 35.84
C ARG A 270 -2.98 -3.85 35.82
N ARG A 271 -3.02 -3.19 36.99
CA ARG A 271 -3.01 -1.72 37.10
C ARG A 271 -1.72 -1.12 36.51
N GLN A 272 -0.56 -1.74 36.71
CA GLN A 272 0.70 -1.29 36.11
C GLN A 272 0.68 -1.37 34.58
N LEU A 273 0.23 -2.50 34.02
CA LEU A 273 0.13 -2.71 32.57
C LEU A 273 -0.87 -1.75 31.94
N LEU A 274 -2.03 -1.55 32.58
CA LEU A 274 -3.02 -0.59 32.12
C LEU A 274 -2.50 0.86 32.17
N ARG A 275 -1.68 1.22 33.17
CA ARG A 275 -1.05 2.56 33.23
C ARG A 275 -0.06 2.78 32.09
N GLN A 276 0.74 1.78 31.74
CA GLN A 276 1.63 1.85 30.58
C GLN A 276 0.81 1.97 29.28
N SER A 277 -0.17 1.10 29.10
CA SER A 277 -1.06 1.12 27.93
C SER A 277 -1.92 2.38 27.82
N LEU A 278 -2.19 3.09 28.92
CA LEU A 278 -2.98 4.32 28.89
C LEU A 278 -2.24 5.42 28.12
N GLU A 279 -0.93 5.56 28.35
CA GLU A 279 -0.10 6.57 27.69
C GLU A 279 0.06 6.23 26.21
N ASP A 280 0.40 4.98 25.89
CA ASP A 280 0.50 4.48 24.52
C ASP A 280 -0.83 4.71 23.77
N ALA A 281 -1.95 4.29 24.35
CA ALA A 281 -3.27 4.44 23.74
C ALA A 281 -3.66 5.91 23.57
N ARG A 282 -3.28 6.79 24.50
CA ARG A 282 -3.51 8.22 24.39
C ARG A 282 -2.71 8.82 23.23
N GLN A 283 -1.41 8.53 23.14
CA GLN A 283 -0.55 9.04 22.06
C GLN A 283 -1.04 8.55 20.69
N GLU A 284 -1.45 7.28 20.60
CA GLU A 284 -2.06 6.76 19.39
C GLU A 284 -3.40 7.48 19.07
N ALA A 285 -4.22 7.79 20.07
CA ALA A 285 -5.48 8.50 19.89
C ALA A 285 -5.30 9.98 19.50
N GLU A 286 -4.24 10.62 19.99
CA GLU A 286 -3.84 11.96 19.58
C GLU A 286 -3.50 11.99 18.08
N CYS A 287 -2.89 10.92 17.56
CA CYS A 287 -2.52 10.79 16.15
C CYS A 287 -3.67 10.26 15.25
N SER A 288 -4.54 9.38 15.76
CA SER A 288 -5.55 8.69 14.98
C SER A 288 -6.88 8.52 15.73
N LEU A 289 -7.98 8.83 15.04
CA LEU A 289 -9.33 8.60 15.56
C LEU A 289 -9.57 7.13 15.96
N SER A 290 -9.00 6.18 15.21
CA SER A 290 -9.21 4.74 15.41
C SER A 290 -8.75 4.25 16.80
N ALA A 291 -7.87 4.99 17.46
CA ALA A 291 -7.33 4.66 18.77
C ALA A 291 -8.14 5.26 19.94
N LEU A 292 -9.08 6.18 19.66
CA LEU A 292 -9.79 6.94 20.70
C LEU A 292 -10.63 6.06 21.63
N ALA A 293 -11.40 5.11 21.07
CA ALA A 293 -12.24 4.22 21.88
C ALA A 293 -11.40 3.34 22.81
N ARG A 294 -10.26 2.84 22.32
CA ARG A 294 -9.32 2.05 23.11
C ARG A 294 -8.74 2.85 24.28
N TRP A 295 -8.37 4.12 24.05
CA TRP A 295 -7.92 5.00 25.13
C TRP A 295 -9.02 5.21 26.19
N CYS A 296 -10.26 5.46 25.76
CA CYS A 296 -11.41 5.58 26.67
C CYS A 296 -11.60 4.31 27.51
N GLU A 297 -11.47 3.13 26.89
CA GLU A 297 -11.66 1.86 27.57
C GLU A 297 -10.55 1.57 28.59
N VAL A 298 -9.28 1.83 28.24
CA VAL A 298 -8.15 1.68 29.18
C VAL A 298 -8.29 2.65 30.36
N SER A 299 -8.74 3.88 30.11
CA SER A 299 -8.98 4.88 31.16
C SER A 299 -10.10 4.46 32.11
N LYS A 300 -11.21 3.94 31.57
CA LYS A 300 -12.33 3.37 32.33
C LYS A 300 -11.88 2.21 33.21
N GLN A 301 -11.08 1.27 32.67
CA GLN A 301 -10.58 0.11 33.41
C GLN A 301 -9.64 0.48 34.57
N LEU A 302 -8.99 1.64 34.51
CA LEU A 302 -8.19 2.20 35.60
C LEU A 302 -9.01 2.98 36.63
N GLY A 303 -10.33 3.13 36.44
CA GLY A 303 -11.20 3.94 37.29
C GLY A 303 -10.82 5.43 37.28
N LYS A 304 -10.08 5.88 36.25
CA LYS A 304 -9.57 7.26 36.19
C LYS A 304 -10.60 8.23 35.65
N ARG A 305 -11.29 7.86 34.56
CA ARG A 305 -12.27 8.71 33.87
C ARG A 305 -13.39 7.85 33.27
N PRO A 306 -14.66 8.21 33.44
CA PRO A 306 -15.76 7.72 32.62
C PRO A 306 -15.51 7.96 31.14
N ARG A 307 -16.18 7.19 30.26
CA ARG A 307 -16.05 7.32 28.80
C ARG A 307 -16.33 8.76 28.33
N VAL A 308 -17.37 9.38 28.87
CA VAL A 308 -17.78 10.76 28.56
C VAL A 308 -16.68 11.78 28.88
N GLU A 309 -15.97 11.63 30.00
CA GLU A 309 -14.86 12.53 30.33
C GLU A 309 -13.68 12.39 29.37
N CYS A 310 -13.35 11.17 28.95
CA CYS A 310 -12.31 10.94 27.93
C CYS A 310 -12.69 11.57 26.59
N LEU A 311 -13.92 11.37 26.13
CA LEU A 311 -14.41 11.99 24.90
C LEU A 311 -14.45 13.53 25.03
N GLY A 312 -14.87 14.06 26.18
CA GLY A 312 -14.86 15.49 26.48
C GLY A 312 -13.46 16.08 26.45
N GLU A 313 -12.46 15.39 26.98
CA GLU A 313 -11.05 15.80 26.88
C GLU A 313 -10.55 15.78 25.43
N ALA A 314 -10.88 14.74 24.67
CA ALA A 314 -10.57 14.67 23.24
C ALA A 314 -11.18 15.86 22.49
N LEU A 315 -12.45 16.22 22.75
CA LEU A 315 -13.06 17.40 22.16
C LEU A 315 -12.38 18.70 22.59
N ARG A 316 -12.03 18.84 23.86
CA ARG A 316 -11.35 20.03 24.38
C ARG A 316 -10.01 20.25 23.69
N LEU A 317 -9.25 19.18 23.45
CA LEU A 317 -7.97 19.24 22.73
C LEU A 317 -8.17 19.37 21.22
N GLY A 318 -9.14 18.66 20.66
CA GLY A 318 -9.48 18.64 19.24
C GLY A 318 -10.11 19.93 18.71
N THR A 319 -10.56 20.83 19.59
CA THR A 319 -11.14 22.14 19.25
C THR A 319 -10.15 23.30 19.41
N ARG A 320 -8.89 23.02 19.78
CA ARG A 320 -7.83 24.04 19.85
C ARG A 320 -7.43 24.51 18.45
N PRO A 321 -6.92 25.76 18.31
CA PRO A 321 -6.43 26.26 17.02
C PRO A 321 -5.28 25.44 16.41
N ASP A 322 -4.48 24.78 17.24
CA ASP A 322 -3.35 23.93 16.83
C ASP A 322 -3.70 22.44 16.76
N ALA A 323 -4.99 22.07 16.88
CA ALA A 323 -5.42 20.69 17.00
C ALA A 323 -5.14 19.84 15.76
N ASP A 324 -5.34 20.36 14.54
CA ASP A 324 -5.08 19.60 13.32
C ASP A 324 -3.60 19.18 13.18
N THR A 325 -2.67 19.93 13.78
CA THR A 325 -1.23 19.63 13.73
C THR A 325 -0.77 18.80 14.94
N LYS A 326 -1.23 19.15 16.16
CA LYS A 326 -0.76 18.50 17.40
C LYS A 326 -1.58 17.28 17.81
N TYR A 327 -2.86 17.27 17.48
CA TYR A 327 -3.84 16.26 17.91
C TYR A 327 -4.77 15.87 16.75
N PRO A 328 -4.23 15.44 15.58
CA PRO A 328 -5.04 15.21 14.38
C PRO A 328 -6.17 14.18 14.56
N GLY A 329 -5.98 13.18 15.43
CA GLY A 329 -7.03 12.21 15.78
C GLY A 329 -8.20 12.87 16.51
N PHE A 330 -7.90 13.73 17.47
CA PHE A 330 -8.92 14.50 18.23
C PHE A 330 -9.59 15.59 17.40
N ALA A 331 -8.85 16.28 16.53
CA ALA A 331 -9.42 17.22 15.57
C ALA A 331 -10.41 16.52 14.61
N THR A 332 -10.05 15.32 14.17
CA THR A 332 -10.94 14.47 13.36
C THR A 332 -12.19 14.05 14.13
N PHE A 333 -12.05 13.66 15.40
CA PHE A 333 -13.20 13.36 16.26
C PHE A 333 -14.15 14.56 16.38
N ALA A 334 -13.63 15.77 16.64
CA ALA A 334 -14.44 16.99 16.75
C ALA A 334 -15.20 17.30 15.45
N ARG A 335 -14.58 17.07 14.28
CA ARG A 335 -15.26 17.21 12.97
C ARG A 335 -16.38 16.18 12.79
N GLN A 336 -16.12 14.90 13.08
CA GLN A 336 -17.14 13.86 12.94
C GLN A 336 -18.30 14.05 13.93
N LEU A 337 -18.03 14.56 15.14
CA LEU A 337 -19.09 14.93 16.08
C LEU A 337 -19.97 16.07 15.53
N MET A 338 -19.37 17.07 14.91
CA MET A 338 -20.10 18.14 14.24
C MET A 338 -20.96 17.58 13.09
N ASP A 339 -20.40 16.72 12.24
CA ASP A 339 -21.12 16.04 11.17
C ASP A 339 -22.35 15.29 11.72
N TRP A 340 -22.19 14.52 12.80
CA TRP A 340 -23.28 13.79 13.46
C TRP A 340 -24.35 14.70 14.07
N CYS A 341 -23.95 15.81 14.71
CA CYS A 341 -24.89 16.77 15.31
C CYS A 341 -25.76 17.51 14.29
N VAL A 342 -25.33 17.55 13.02
CA VAL A 342 -26.08 18.16 11.90
C VAL A 342 -26.81 17.09 11.08
N VAL A 343 -26.19 15.91 10.92
CA VAL A 343 -26.69 14.77 10.16
C VAL A 343 -26.64 13.53 11.06
N PRO A 344 -27.71 13.20 11.80
CA PRO A 344 -27.71 12.12 12.82
C PRO A 344 -27.38 10.72 12.30
N SER A 345 -27.45 10.50 10.98
CA SER A 345 -27.04 9.25 10.34
C SER A 345 -25.51 9.12 10.19
N ALA A 346 -24.74 10.20 10.32
CA ALA A 346 -23.28 10.23 10.16
C ALA A 346 -22.55 9.94 11.48
N VAL A 347 -22.71 8.75 12.04
CA VAL A 347 -22.08 8.36 13.32
C VAL A 347 -20.57 8.24 13.18
N PRO A 348 -19.77 8.80 14.12
CA PRO A 348 -18.33 8.59 14.15
C PRO A 348 -17.93 7.11 14.28
N GLU A 349 -16.94 6.67 13.52
CA GLU A 349 -16.44 5.30 13.61
C GLU A 349 -15.41 5.16 14.73
N LEU A 350 -15.85 4.73 15.92
CA LEU A 350 -15.01 4.54 17.11
C LEU A 350 -14.84 3.07 17.47
N ARG A 351 -14.06 2.31 16.69
CA ARG A 351 -13.80 0.89 16.96
C ARG A 351 -12.98 0.71 18.25
N PRO A 352 -13.31 -0.29 19.10
CA PRO A 352 -14.19 -1.43 18.83
C PRO A 352 -15.67 -1.24 19.22
N TRP A 353 -16.11 -0.05 19.62
CA TRP A 353 -17.49 0.15 20.04
C TRP A 353 -18.47 -0.07 18.88
N SER A 354 -19.60 -0.70 19.19
CA SER A 354 -20.72 -0.80 18.27
C SER A 354 -21.35 0.57 18.01
N GLU A 355 -22.04 0.73 16.89
CA GLU A 355 -22.70 2.01 16.56
C GLU A 355 -23.67 2.47 17.66
N ALA A 356 -24.39 1.54 18.29
CA ALA A 356 -25.30 1.84 19.39
C ALA A 356 -24.55 2.36 20.64
N GLU A 357 -23.42 1.75 20.99
CA GLU A 357 -22.57 2.23 22.08
C GLU A 357 -21.98 3.62 21.79
N VAL A 358 -21.57 3.87 20.53
CA VAL A 358 -21.08 5.18 20.12
C VAL A 358 -22.19 6.22 20.25
N ARG A 359 -23.39 5.96 19.70
CA ARG A 359 -24.53 6.88 19.78
C ARG A 359 -24.85 7.24 21.23
N GLY A 360 -25.00 6.24 22.12
CA GLY A 360 -25.28 6.49 23.53
C GLY A 360 -24.19 7.35 24.21
N ALA A 361 -22.91 7.05 23.96
CA ALA A 361 -21.82 7.85 24.51
C ALA A 361 -21.77 9.29 23.97
N LEU A 362 -22.18 9.52 22.72
CA LEU A 362 -22.25 10.85 22.13
C LEU A 362 -23.44 11.65 22.65
N GLU A 363 -24.59 11.01 22.85
CA GLU A 363 -25.78 11.60 23.48
C GLU A 363 -25.45 12.06 24.91
N GLU A 364 -24.87 11.18 25.73
CA GLU A 364 -24.39 11.50 27.08
C GLU A 364 -23.38 12.67 27.06
N LEU A 365 -22.49 12.71 26.07
CA LEU A 365 -21.50 13.79 25.91
C LEU A 365 -22.13 15.12 25.53
N VAL A 366 -23.17 15.12 24.69
CA VAL A 366 -23.92 16.33 24.33
C VAL A 366 -24.69 16.85 25.54
N GLU A 367 -25.32 15.96 26.32
CA GLU A 367 -26.01 16.29 27.57
C GLU A 367 -25.06 16.85 28.63
N ALA A 368 -23.88 16.24 28.79
CA ALA A 368 -22.82 16.72 29.69
C ALA A 368 -22.25 18.09 29.26
N GLY A 369 -22.41 18.45 27.98
CA GLY A 369 -22.11 19.76 27.44
C GLY A 369 -20.86 19.79 26.55
N LEU A 370 -21.01 20.42 25.38
CA LEU A 370 -19.93 20.56 24.39
C LEU A 370 -19.08 21.83 24.61
N PRO A 371 -17.79 21.83 24.20
CA PRO A 371 -16.97 23.04 24.19
C PRO A 371 -17.65 24.20 23.44
N ALA A 372 -17.58 25.42 23.98
CA ALA A 372 -18.29 26.58 23.43
C ALA A 372 -17.94 26.86 21.95
N ALA A 373 -16.66 26.72 21.60
CA ALA A 373 -16.18 26.85 20.22
C ALA A 373 -16.85 25.85 19.27
N LEU A 374 -17.05 24.61 19.71
CA LEU A 374 -17.72 23.57 18.92
C LEU A 374 -19.23 23.83 18.82
N ARG A 375 -19.88 24.24 19.92
CA ARG A 375 -21.31 24.62 19.91
C ARG A 375 -21.60 25.72 18.89
N LYS A 376 -20.78 26.78 18.87
CA LYS A 376 -20.91 27.87 17.90
C LYS A 376 -20.76 27.36 16.46
N ARG A 377 -19.78 26.49 16.19
CA ARG A 377 -19.58 25.89 14.86
C ARG A 377 -20.76 25.01 14.44
N ILE A 378 -21.28 24.18 15.34
CA ILE A 378 -22.47 23.35 15.10
C ILE A 378 -23.68 24.22 14.76
N GLN A 379 -23.89 25.33 15.49
CA GLN A 379 -25.00 26.23 15.21
C GLN A 379 -24.89 26.85 13.81
N VAL A 380 -23.72 27.40 13.46
CA VAL A 380 -23.48 27.95 12.11
C VAL A 380 -23.66 26.88 11.03
N ALA A 381 -23.19 25.66 11.27
CA ALA A 381 -23.34 24.54 10.34
C ALA A 381 -24.80 24.09 10.14
N ARG A 382 -25.65 24.21 11.17
CA ARG A 382 -27.10 23.95 11.07
C ARG A 382 -27.80 25.00 10.22
N GLU A 383 -27.45 26.27 10.40
CA GLU A 383 -28.04 27.43 9.72
C GLU A 383 -27.53 27.61 8.27
N ALA A 384 -26.37 27.04 7.93
CA ALA A 384 -25.79 27.13 6.59
C ALA A 384 -26.65 26.40 5.53
N VAL A 385 -27.07 27.15 4.51
CA VAL A 385 -27.65 26.63 3.26
C VAL A 385 -26.50 26.16 2.34
N PRO A 386 -26.65 25.07 1.56
CA PRO A 386 -25.66 24.71 0.54
C PRO A 386 -25.30 25.93 -0.33
N PRO A 387 -24.00 26.21 -0.58
CA PRO A 387 -22.83 25.32 -0.50
C PRO A 387 -21.93 25.54 0.75
N TYR A 388 -22.44 25.40 1.97
CA TYR A 388 -21.66 25.21 3.23
C TYR A 388 -20.35 26.01 3.39
N GLY A 389 -20.36 27.29 3.00
CA GLY A 389 -19.21 28.20 3.10
C GLY A 389 -18.12 28.03 2.03
N LEU A 390 -18.25 27.07 1.11
CA LEU A 390 -17.39 26.98 -0.06
C LEU A 390 -17.79 28.07 -1.05
N LYS A 391 -16.81 28.88 -1.47
CA LYS A 391 -17.05 29.88 -2.50
C LYS A 391 -17.25 29.17 -3.84
N PRO A 392 -18.40 29.40 -4.52
CA PRO A 392 -18.59 28.88 -5.87
C PRO A 392 -17.48 29.35 -6.80
N ARG A 393 -17.07 28.49 -7.74
CA ARG A 393 -16.09 28.86 -8.77
C ARG A 393 -16.81 29.17 -10.08
N PRO A 394 -16.45 30.26 -10.78
CA PRO A 394 -17.00 30.52 -12.10
C PRO A 394 -16.45 29.50 -13.11
N ALA A 395 -17.33 28.85 -13.87
CA ALA A 395 -16.99 27.94 -14.97
C ALA A 395 -17.61 28.43 -16.29
N TRP A 396 -16.93 28.17 -17.41
CA TRP A 396 -17.41 28.53 -18.76
C TRP A 396 -18.28 27.43 -19.34
N GLU A 397 -19.39 27.77 -20.01
CA GLU A 397 -20.15 26.84 -20.84
C GLU A 397 -19.76 26.95 -22.33
N LEU A 398 -19.36 25.85 -22.99
CA LEU A 398 -19.15 25.83 -24.45
C LEU A 398 -20.28 25.04 -25.11
N LYS A 399 -21.21 25.73 -25.78
CA LYS A 399 -22.35 25.09 -26.45
C LYS A 399 -21.92 24.48 -27.80
N PRO A 400 -21.88 23.13 -27.96
CA PRO A 400 -21.57 22.50 -29.23
C PRO A 400 -22.64 22.84 -30.27
N LYS A 401 -22.20 23.23 -31.46
CA LYS A 401 -23.06 23.48 -32.62
C LYS A 401 -22.89 22.37 -33.64
N ARG A 402 -23.98 21.96 -34.29
CA ARG A 402 -23.89 21.12 -35.49
C ARG A 402 -23.48 22.00 -36.66
N ALA A 403 -22.27 21.82 -37.17
CA ALA A 403 -21.86 22.43 -38.43
C ALA A 403 -22.11 21.49 -39.60
N THR A 404 -22.28 22.05 -40.80
CA THR A 404 -22.49 21.28 -42.02
C THR A 404 -21.34 21.39 -43.01
N LYS A 405 -20.40 22.32 -42.77
CA LYS A 405 -19.25 22.63 -43.64
C LYS A 405 -18.05 23.13 -42.80
N PRO A 406 -16.81 23.08 -43.32
CA PRO A 406 -16.42 22.36 -44.54
C PRO A 406 -16.55 20.84 -44.35
N THR A 407 -16.64 20.09 -45.45
CA THR A 407 -16.62 18.62 -45.41
C THR A 407 -15.24 18.13 -45.76
N LEU A 408 -14.79 17.06 -45.11
CA LEU A 408 -13.53 16.38 -45.43
C LEU A 408 -13.79 15.10 -46.24
N ARG A 409 -12.74 14.47 -46.75
CA ARG A 409 -12.79 13.12 -47.31
C ARG A 409 -12.17 12.15 -46.30
N CYS A 410 -12.80 11.01 -46.09
CA CYS A 410 -12.18 9.92 -45.35
C CYS A 410 -11.04 9.35 -46.19
N GLU A 411 -9.84 9.21 -45.61
CA GLU A 411 -8.70 8.61 -46.32
C GLU A 411 -8.86 7.09 -46.51
N ALA A 412 -9.60 6.41 -45.62
CA ALA A 412 -9.82 4.97 -45.72
C ALA A 412 -10.85 4.61 -46.81
N CYS A 413 -12.05 5.19 -46.77
CA CYS A 413 -13.15 4.82 -47.67
C CYS A 413 -13.54 5.88 -48.72
N GLY A 414 -12.90 7.06 -48.71
CA GLY A 414 -13.23 8.16 -49.64
C GLY A 414 -14.57 8.86 -49.40
N ALA A 415 -15.34 8.44 -48.39
CA ALA A 415 -16.63 9.03 -48.05
C ALA A 415 -16.50 10.51 -47.65
N THR A 416 -17.54 11.29 -47.93
CA THR A 416 -17.58 12.70 -47.51
C THR A 416 -17.93 12.80 -46.02
N LEU A 417 -17.02 13.34 -45.23
CA LEU A 417 -17.16 13.55 -43.79
C LEU A 417 -17.78 14.91 -43.51
N ARG A 418 -18.90 14.92 -42.78
CA ARG A 418 -19.47 16.15 -42.21
C ARG A 418 -18.98 16.31 -40.77
N PRO A 419 -18.76 17.53 -40.28
CA PRO A 419 -18.38 17.73 -38.90
C PRO A 419 -19.54 17.31 -38.00
N LYS A 420 -19.30 16.38 -37.08
CA LYS A 420 -20.30 15.97 -36.09
C LYS A 420 -20.53 17.08 -35.07
N VAL A 421 -19.47 17.80 -34.72
CA VAL A 421 -19.49 18.87 -33.72
C VAL A 421 -18.60 20.04 -34.16
N GLU A 422 -19.09 21.26 -33.94
CA GLU A 422 -18.37 22.52 -34.03
C GLU A 422 -18.39 23.23 -32.68
N LEU A 423 -17.21 23.63 -32.21
CA LEU A 423 -17.02 24.33 -30.94
C LEU A 423 -16.40 25.70 -31.19
N PRO A 424 -17.18 26.79 -31.07
CA PRO A 424 -16.62 28.13 -31.10
C PRO A 424 -15.94 28.43 -29.76
N ILE A 425 -14.62 28.62 -29.79
CA ILE A 425 -13.84 29.06 -28.64
C ILE A 425 -13.71 30.59 -28.72
N PRO A 426 -14.30 31.34 -27.78
CA PRO A 426 -14.24 32.80 -27.75
C PRO A 426 -12.81 33.30 -27.49
N PRO A 427 -12.51 34.58 -27.78
CA PRO A 427 -11.25 35.19 -27.40
C PRO A 427 -11.17 35.37 -25.87
N LEU A 428 -10.04 35.02 -25.26
CA LEU A 428 -9.84 35.13 -23.81
C LEU A 428 -9.44 36.54 -23.36
N THR A 429 -8.77 37.28 -24.24
CA THR A 429 -8.49 38.72 -24.12
C THR A 429 -8.61 39.37 -25.51
N GLU A 430 -8.55 40.69 -25.59
CA GLU A 430 -8.51 41.43 -26.87
C GLU A 430 -7.32 41.03 -27.78
N ALA A 431 -6.26 40.46 -27.20
CA ALA A 431 -5.07 39.97 -27.91
C ALA A 431 -5.17 38.49 -28.34
N HIS A 432 -6.19 37.75 -27.90
CA HIS A 432 -6.44 36.37 -28.30
C HIS A 432 -7.45 36.34 -29.45
N GLY A 433 -7.16 35.57 -30.49
CA GLY A 433 -8.14 35.35 -31.56
C GLY A 433 -9.11 34.24 -31.19
N ALA A 434 -10.40 34.44 -31.49
CA ALA A 434 -11.39 33.38 -31.39
C ALA A 434 -11.02 32.19 -32.31
N ARG A 435 -11.38 30.96 -31.93
CA ARG A 435 -11.08 29.72 -32.68
C ARG A 435 -12.35 28.92 -32.91
N THR A 436 -12.32 28.07 -33.92
CA THR A 436 -13.36 27.05 -34.11
C THR A 436 -12.70 25.69 -34.16
N VAL A 437 -13.11 24.78 -33.28
CA VAL A 437 -12.71 23.37 -33.32
C VAL A 437 -13.82 22.57 -33.97
N ARG A 438 -13.49 21.75 -34.95
CA ARG A 438 -14.45 20.83 -35.59
C ARG A 438 -13.98 19.40 -35.45
N ILE A 439 -14.93 18.52 -35.17
CA ILE A 439 -14.70 17.09 -34.97
C ILE A 439 -15.46 16.33 -36.06
N TYR A 440 -14.77 15.45 -36.77
CA TYR A 440 -15.29 14.61 -37.84
C TYR A 440 -15.12 13.15 -37.45
N GLU A 441 -16.10 12.31 -37.78
CA GLU A 441 -16.02 10.85 -37.65
C GLU A 441 -16.63 10.24 -38.91
N CYS A 442 -15.96 9.23 -39.49
CA CYS A 442 -16.47 8.53 -40.65
C CYS A 442 -17.57 7.54 -40.27
N ASP A 443 -18.83 7.86 -40.55
CA ASP A 443 -19.96 7.00 -40.17
C ASP A 443 -19.90 5.58 -40.76
N ALA A 444 -19.36 5.42 -41.99
CA ALA A 444 -19.21 4.13 -42.67
C ALA A 444 -18.10 3.26 -42.02
N CYS A 445 -16.86 3.76 -41.97
CA CYS A 445 -15.75 3.05 -41.32
C CYS A 445 -16.00 2.80 -39.82
N ALA A 446 -16.62 3.75 -39.11
CA ALA A 446 -16.92 3.59 -37.69
C ALA A 446 -18.09 2.61 -37.40
N GLU A 447 -18.88 2.22 -38.41
CA GLU A 447 -19.86 1.13 -38.28
C GLU A 447 -19.22 -0.25 -38.40
N GLU A 448 -18.18 -0.38 -39.23
CA GLU A 448 -17.46 -1.64 -39.44
C GLU A 448 -16.44 -1.90 -38.34
N GLU A 449 -15.61 -0.89 -38.04
CA GLU A 449 -14.61 -0.97 -36.97
C GLU A 449 -14.38 0.43 -36.34
N PRO A 450 -14.94 0.68 -35.14
CA PRO A 450 -14.74 1.95 -34.47
C PRO A 450 -13.31 1.98 -33.88
N THR A 451 -12.36 2.47 -34.68
CA THR A 451 -10.99 2.84 -34.27
C THR A 451 -10.72 4.35 -34.34
N GLU A 452 -9.70 4.81 -33.62
CA GLU A 452 -9.32 6.23 -33.47
C GLU A 452 -8.89 6.90 -34.78
N GLU A 453 -8.35 6.12 -35.71
CA GLU A 453 -7.91 6.57 -37.03
C GLU A 453 -9.06 7.16 -37.87
N HIS A 454 -10.30 6.86 -37.50
CA HIS A 454 -11.51 7.34 -38.17
C HIS A 454 -12.06 8.66 -37.61
N VAL A 455 -11.40 9.25 -36.59
CA VAL A 455 -11.74 10.58 -36.04
C VAL A 455 -10.74 11.62 -36.49
N ARG A 456 -11.23 12.77 -36.95
CA ARG A 456 -10.39 13.93 -37.31
C ARG A 456 -10.79 15.17 -36.55
N LEU A 457 -9.79 15.96 -36.19
CA LEU A 457 -9.94 17.26 -35.55
C LEU A 457 -9.36 18.34 -36.46
N THR A 458 -10.12 19.41 -36.69
CA THR A 458 -9.58 20.61 -37.34
C THR A 458 -9.75 21.82 -36.44
N VAL A 459 -8.75 22.70 -36.43
CA VAL A 459 -8.74 23.95 -35.65
C VAL A 459 -8.56 25.12 -36.60
N GLU A 460 -9.56 25.99 -36.66
CA GLU A 460 -9.52 27.17 -37.51
C GLU A 460 -9.27 28.46 -36.71
N PRO A 461 -8.45 29.38 -37.25
CA PRO A 461 -8.02 30.59 -36.55
C PRO A 461 -9.10 31.67 -36.38
N ARG A 462 -10.36 31.40 -36.72
CA ARG A 462 -11.48 32.36 -36.60
C ARG A 462 -12.74 31.67 -36.10
N ALA A 463 -13.33 32.18 -35.02
CA ALA A 463 -14.74 31.92 -34.71
C ALA A 463 -15.64 32.84 -35.56
N PRO A 464 -16.91 32.48 -35.81
CA PRO A 464 -17.87 33.37 -36.44
C PRO A 464 -17.88 34.74 -35.74
N ARG A 465 -18.02 35.84 -36.50
CA ARG A 465 -17.97 37.24 -35.97
C ARG A 465 -18.94 37.51 -34.82
N ASN A 466 -19.96 36.68 -34.63
CA ASN A 466 -20.98 36.76 -33.58
C ASN A 466 -20.99 35.52 -32.67
N ALA A 467 -19.85 34.87 -32.45
CA ALA A 467 -19.78 33.78 -31.48
C ALA A 467 -20.18 34.34 -30.10
N PRO A 468 -21.28 33.86 -29.49
CA PRO A 468 -21.70 34.34 -28.18
C PRO A 468 -20.57 34.08 -27.19
N ARG A 469 -20.30 35.07 -26.32
CA ARG A 469 -19.43 34.85 -25.16
C ARG A 469 -20.09 33.77 -24.28
N PRO A 470 -19.31 32.87 -23.65
CA PRO A 470 -19.85 31.88 -22.74
C PRO A 470 -20.72 32.56 -21.69
N GLU A 471 -21.94 32.10 -21.54
CA GLU A 471 -22.76 32.38 -20.36
C GLU A 471 -22.18 31.50 -19.24
N GLY A 472 -21.83 32.09 -18.11
CA GLY A 472 -21.17 31.36 -17.03
C GLY A 472 -22.17 30.54 -16.22
N PHE A 473 -21.73 29.40 -15.70
CA PHE A 473 -22.40 28.74 -14.58
C PHE A 473 -21.43 28.62 -13.39
N THR A 474 -22.00 28.29 -12.24
CA THR A 474 -21.26 28.11 -10.99
C THR A 474 -20.91 26.65 -10.79
N ASP A 475 -19.62 26.34 -10.69
CA ASP A 475 -19.12 25.01 -10.37
C ASP A 475 -18.78 24.88 -8.87
N TYR A 476 -18.94 23.67 -8.37
CA TYR A 476 -18.71 23.30 -6.98
C TYR A 476 -17.62 22.24 -6.93
N PRO A 477 -16.58 22.40 -6.08
CA PRO A 477 -15.47 21.44 -6.01
C PRO A 477 -15.99 20.04 -5.68
N ASP A 478 -15.33 19.01 -6.20
CA ASP A 478 -15.75 17.65 -5.87
C ASP A 478 -15.56 17.34 -4.36
N VAL A 479 -16.06 16.19 -3.92
CA VAL A 479 -15.98 15.81 -2.50
C VAL A 479 -14.53 15.86 -2.00
N TYR A 480 -13.54 15.40 -2.77
CA TYR A 480 -12.13 15.32 -2.36
C TYR A 480 -11.46 16.69 -2.30
N GLU A 481 -11.69 17.54 -3.29
CA GLU A 481 -11.18 18.92 -3.30
C GLU A 481 -11.86 19.76 -2.21
N ALA A 482 -13.17 19.61 -2.03
CA ALA A 482 -13.90 20.20 -0.91
C ALA A 482 -13.31 19.77 0.44
N LYS A 483 -12.77 18.53 0.55
CA LYS A 483 -12.11 18.08 1.79
C LYS A 483 -10.86 18.88 2.11
N GLN A 484 -10.18 19.46 1.13
CA GLN A 484 -8.96 20.24 1.31
C GLN A 484 -9.27 21.72 1.60
N LEU A 485 -10.42 22.20 1.15
CA LEU A 485 -10.85 23.60 1.26
C LEU A 485 -11.82 23.86 2.44
N ARG A 486 -11.96 22.90 3.36
CA ARG A 486 -13.00 22.92 4.39
C ARG A 486 -12.86 24.13 5.31
N PRO A 487 -13.81 25.08 5.31
CA PRO A 487 -13.98 25.97 6.46
C PRO A 487 -14.31 25.15 7.72
N ALA A 488 -14.18 25.77 8.89
CA ALA A 488 -14.38 25.10 10.17
C ALA A 488 -15.82 24.55 10.36
N GLU A 489 -16.79 25.08 9.62
CA GLU A 489 -18.21 24.76 9.71
C GLU A 489 -18.68 23.81 8.58
N PHE A 490 -17.76 23.31 7.75
CA PHE A 490 -18.09 22.44 6.62
C PHE A 490 -18.59 21.06 7.07
N VAL A 491 -19.78 20.66 6.59
CA VAL A 491 -20.41 19.37 6.90
C VAL A 491 -20.38 18.46 5.67
N LEU A 492 -19.50 17.45 5.67
CA LEU A 492 -19.21 16.64 4.49
C LEU A 492 -20.40 15.81 3.98
N PRO A 493 -21.16 15.09 4.82
CA PRO A 493 -22.31 14.31 4.36
C PRO A 493 -23.37 15.17 3.66
N ARG A 494 -23.61 16.36 4.20
CA ARG A 494 -24.57 17.34 3.68
C ARG A 494 -24.13 17.92 2.33
N TYR A 495 -22.82 18.13 2.14
CA TYR A 495 -22.27 18.53 0.85
C TYR A 495 -22.41 17.43 -0.20
N ARG A 496 -22.21 16.16 0.17
CA ARG A 496 -22.46 15.02 -0.73
C ARG A 496 -23.92 14.95 -1.15
N GLU A 497 -24.84 15.08 -0.20
CA GLU A 497 -26.28 15.12 -0.48
C GLU A 497 -26.64 16.28 -1.42
N PHE A 498 -26.09 17.47 -1.19
CA PHE A 498 -26.24 18.61 -2.11
C PHE A 498 -25.74 18.26 -3.52
N LEU A 499 -24.53 17.71 -3.64
CA LEU A 499 -23.99 17.30 -4.93
C LEU A 499 -24.91 16.26 -5.58
N GLU A 500 -25.39 15.26 -4.85
CA GLU A 500 -26.33 14.25 -5.36
C GLU A 500 -27.66 14.86 -5.84
N GLN A 501 -28.26 15.75 -5.06
CA GLN A 501 -29.51 16.46 -5.40
C GLN A 501 -29.36 17.35 -6.64
N GLN A 502 -28.18 17.98 -6.83
CA GLN A 502 -27.85 18.75 -8.03
C GLN A 502 -27.37 17.86 -9.20
N GLY A 503 -27.34 16.54 -9.02
CA GLY A 503 -26.82 15.57 -9.99
C GLY A 503 -25.31 15.62 -10.20
N LEU A 504 -24.57 16.28 -9.30
CA LEU A 504 -23.11 16.46 -9.25
C LEU A 504 -22.40 15.36 -8.41
N GLY A 505 -23.13 14.39 -7.84
CA GLY A 505 -22.58 13.34 -6.95
C GLY A 505 -21.72 12.26 -7.62
N LYS A 506 -21.76 12.15 -8.95
CA LYS A 506 -20.83 11.32 -9.74
C LYS A 506 -19.72 12.21 -10.30
N ARG A 507 -18.50 11.67 -10.49
CA ARG A 507 -17.50 12.30 -11.36
C ARG A 507 -18.15 12.49 -12.73
N ARG A 508 -18.61 13.71 -13.02
CA ARG A 508 -19.06 14.07 -14.35
C ARG A 508 -17.79 14.09 -15.20
N HIS A 509 -17.69 13.18 -16.15
CA HIS A 509 -16.80 13.41 -17.29
C HIS A 509 -17.22 14.75 -17.89
N VAL A 510 -16.24 15.62 -18.13
CA VAL A 510 -16.36 16.98 -18.63
C VAL A 510 -17.57 17.10 -19.57
N GLN A 511 -18.66 17.68 -19.06
CA GLN A 511 -19.63 18.29 -19.96
C GLN A 511 -18.93 19.52 -20.51
N LEU A 512 -18.95 19.69 -21.84
CA LEU A 512 -18.38 20.85 -22.52
C LEU A 512 -18.90 22.13 -21.86
N GLY A 513 -18.08 22.63 -20.94
CA GLY A 513 -18.56 23.50 -19.89
C GLY A 513 -17.67 23.54 -18.64
N GLY A 514 -16.36 23.84 -18.77
CA GLY A 514 -15.51 24.17 -17.62
C GLY A 514 -14.52 23.07 -17.24
N TYR A 515 -13.29 23.51 -16.97
CA TYR A 515 -12.04 22.73 -16.92
C TYR A 515 -11.99 21.56 -15.92
N THR A 516 -11.19 20.54 -16.25
CA THR A 516 -10.70 19.53 -15.29
C THR A 516 -9.43 20.01 -14.58
N HIS A 517 -9.43 19.89 -13.24
CA HIS A 517 -8.21 19.60 -12.49
C HIS A 517 -8.26 18.12 -12.05
N GLY A 518 -7.29 17.34 -12.49
CA GLY A 518 -7.08 15.96 -12.05
C GLY A 518 -5.66 15.52 -12.40
N VAL A 519 -5.05 14.68 -11.55
CA VAL A 519 -3.76 14.06 -11.83
C VAL A 519 -3.95 13.07 -12.98
N TYR A 520 -3.31 13.37 -14.11
CA TYR A 520 -3.36 12.61 -15.35
C TYR A 520 -2.74 11.24 -15.16
N GLY A 521 -3.57 10.21 -15.25
CA GLY A 521 -3.14 8.83 -15.48
C GLY A 521 -3.85 8.36 -16.74
N GLU A 522 -3.07 7.89 -17.72
CA GLU A 522 -3.47 7.37 -19.04
C GLU A 522 -3.45 8.39 -20.19
N GLU A 523 -3.00 7.88 -21.34
CA GLU A 523 -2.40 8.60 -22.46
C GLU A 523 -3.44 9.33 -23.34
N VAL A 524 -3.05 10.49 -23.87
CA VAL A 524 -3.87 11.32 -24.77
C VAL A 524 -3.72 10.80 -26.19
N LEU A 525 -4.80 10.34 -26.81
CA LEU A 525 -4.74 9.61 -28.09
C LEU A 525 -4.84 10.52 -29.34
N ILE A 526 -5.55 11.67 -29.27
CA ILE A 526 -5.63 12.63 -30.39
C ILE A 526 -5.56 14.06 -29.85
N GLY A 527 -4.58 14.87 -30.31
CA GLY A 527 -4.42 16.26 -29.86
C GLY A 527 -3.69 17.20 -30.81
N VAL A 528 -4.25 18.41 -30.99
CA VAL A 528 -3.57 19.53 -31.65
C VAL A 528 -2.75 20.27 -30.60
N ARG A 529 -1.42 20.35 -30.78
CA ARG A 529 -0.51 21.00 -29.83
C ARG A 529 0.12 22.26 -30.39
N CYS A 530 0.29 23.27 -29.54
CA CYS A 530 1.13 24.42 -29.84
C CYS A 530 2.46 24.31 -29.08
N ARG A 531 3.53 24.94 -29.59
CA ARG A 531 4.83 24.99 -28.88
C ARG A 531 4.84 25.92 -27.66
N HIS A 532 3.74 26.63 -27.38
CA HIS A 532 3.58 27.50 -26.23
C HIS A 532 2.81 26.81 -25.10
N ALA A 533 2.75 27.43 -23.92
CA ALA A 533 1.88 26.99 -22.84
C ALA A 533 0.43 26.84 -23.35
N GLU A 534 -0.08 25.62 -23.26
CA GLU A 534 -1.39 25.22 -23.74
C GLU A 534 -2.30 24.81 -22.58
N THR A 535 -3.60 25.02 -22.76
CA THR A 535 -4.62 24.40 -21.91
C THR A 535 -5.29 23.28 -22.69
N LEU A 536 -5.34 22.10 -22.08
CA LEU A 536 -5.95 20.92 -22.69
C LEU A 536 -7.48 20.96 -22.52
N LEU A 537 -8.21 20.78 -23.62
CA LEU A 537 -9.66 20.59 -23.65
C LEU A 537 -9.94 19.14 -24.03
N GLU A 538 -10.45 18.31 -23.11
CA GLU A 538 -10.81 16.91 -23.37
C GLU A 538 -12.31 16.78 -23.61
N PHE A 539 -12.71 15.91 -24.55
CA PHE A 539 -14.09 15.73 -24.96
C PHE A 539 -14.53 14.27 -24.77
N SER A 540 -15.66 14.07 -24.10
CA SER A 540 -16.29 12.75 -24.00
C SER A 540 -16.93 12.34 -25.33
N PRO A 541 -16.62 11.16 -25.87
CA PRO A 541 -17.18 10.72 -27.14
C PRO A 541 -18.70 10.52 -27.10
N LEU A 542 -19.24 10.09 -25.95
CA LEU A 542 -20.68 9.97 -25.72
C LEU A 542 -21.39 11.34 -25.80
N ALA A 543 -20.78 12.39 -25.23
CA ALA A 543 -21.31 13.75 -25.30
C ALA A 543 -21.31 14.30 -26.74
N LEU A 544 -20.33 13.87 -27.54
CA LEU A 544 -20.18 14.26 -28.94
C LEU A 544 -20.97 13.37 -29.92
N LYS A 545 -21.66 12.33 -29.42
CA LYS A 545 -22.36 11.32 -30.22
C LYS A 545 -21.45 10.63 -31.25
N LEU A 546 -20.19 10.41 -30.88
CA LEU A 546 -19.27 9.57 -31.64
C LEU A 546 -19.67 8.10 -31.47
N LYS A 547 -19.49 7.28 -32.52
CA LYS A 547 -19.73 5.83 -32.46
C LYS A 547 -18.63 5.12 -31.66
N LEU A 548 -17.47 5.75 -31.56
CA LEU A 548 -16.36 5.35 -30.70
C LEU A 548 -16.65 5.54 -29.21
N GLY A 549 -17.02 4.49 -28.49
CA GLY A 549 -17.38 4.59 -27.07
C GLY A 549 -16.23 4.94 -26.11
N GLN A 550 -14.96 4.76 -26.52
CA GLN A 550 -13.79 4.87 -25.63
C GLN A 550 -12.81 6.01 -25.96
N VAL A 551 -12.95 6.66 -27.13
CA VAL A 551 -11.95 7.62 -27.61
C VAL A 551 -12.14 8.99 -26.97
N ARG A 552 -11.13 9.41 -26.20
CA ARG A 552 -11.11 10.74 -25.61
C ARG A 552 -10.35 11.70 -26.52
N ALA A 553 -11.09 12.52 -27.26
CA ALA A 553 -10.48 13.56 -28.07
C ALA A 553 -9.99 14.68 -27.14
N ALA A 554 -8.77 15.16 -27.31
CA ALA A 554 -8.27 16.33 -26.59
C ALA A 554 -7.78 17.41 -27.56
N VAL A 555 -7.85 18.68 -27.19
CA VAL A 555 -7.31 19.78 -28.00
C VAL A 555 -6.53 20.72 -27.08
N GLY A 556 -5.24 20.90 -27.37
CA GLY A 556 -4.43 21.95 -26.74
C GLY A 556 -4.79 23.31 -27.34
N VAL A 557 -5.22 24.24 -26.50
CA VAL A 557 -5.45 25.63 -26.89
C VAL A 557 -4.29 26.48 -26.40
N CYS A 558 -3.53 27.02 -27.34
CA CYS A 558 -2.46 27.98 -27.08
C CYS A 558 -3.02 29.25 -26.44
N LEU A 559 -2.51 29.61 -25.26
CA LEU A 559 -2.87 30.85 -24.57
C LEU A 559 -1.93 32.02 -24.87
N GLN A 560 -0.91 31.82 -25.72
CA GLN A 560 0.05 32.89 -26.05
C GLN A 560 -0.58 33.96 -26.96
N ALA A 561 -0.54 35.21 -26.50
CA ALA A 561 -1.04 36.36 -27.25
C ALA A 561 -0.39 36.47 -28.64
N GLY A 562 -1.20 36.71 -29.69
CA GLY A 562 -0.71 36.88 -31.06
C GLY A 562 -0.26 35.60 -31.79
N CYS A 563 -0.39 34.41 -31.18
CA CYS A 563 -0.02 33.15 -31.85
C CYS A 563 -0.97 32.84 -33.04
N LYS A 564 -0.43 32.90 -34.27
CA LYS A 564 -1.15 32.64 -35.54
C LYS A 564 -0.85 31.28 -36.18
N LYS A 565 0.15 30.53 -35.69
CA LYS A 565 0.56 29.25 -36.26
C LYS A 565 -0.16 28.09 -35.56
N PRO A 566 -0.98 27.30 -36.26
CA PRO A 566 -1.37 25.99 -35.75
C PRO A 566 -0.14 25.09 -35.80
N GLY A 567 0.20 24.42 -34.70
CA GLY A 567 0.95 23.18 -34.83
C GLY A 567 -0.05 22.14 -35.33
N ILE A 568 -0.21 22.02 -36.66
CA ILE A 568 -0.77 20.81 -37.22
C ILE A 568 0.35 19.78 -37.10
N SER A 569 0.29 18.97 -36.04
CA SER A 569 0.88 17.65 -36.09
C SER A 569 -0.24 16.76 -36.60
N ASP A 570 -0.13 16.28 -37.83
CA ASP A 570 -0.99 15.20 -38.36
C ASP A 570 -0.61 13.83 -37.77
N GLU A 571 0.40 13.78 -36.89
CA GLU A 571 0.78 12.55 -36.21
C GLU A 571 -0.17 12.29 -35.03
N LEU A 572 -0.93 11.20 -35.16
CA LEU A 572 -1.43 10.43 -34.01
C LEU A 572 -0.24 10.22 -33.07
N ALA A 573 -0.37 10.66 -31.82
CA ALA A 573 0.60 10.31 -30.80
C ALA A 573 0.38 8.84 -30.45
N VAL A 574 0.96 7.94 -31.26
CA VAL A 574 1.13 6.54 -30.88
C VAL A 574 2.34 6.53 -29.94
N TYR A 575 2.11 6.25 -28.66
CA TYR A 575 3.17 5.88 -27.72
C TYR A 575 3.13 4.37 -27.49
#